data_AF-A0A5Q0CDI5-F1
#
_entry.id   AF-A0A5Q0CDI5-F1
#
_cell.length_a   1.000
_cell.length_b   1.000
_cell.length_c   1.000
_cell.angle_alpha   90.00
_cell.angle_beta   90.00
_cell.angle_gamma   90.00
#
_symmetry.space_group_name_H-M   'P 1'
#
loop_
_entity.id
_entity.type
_entity.pdbx_description
1 polymer ?
#
loop_
_entity_poly.entity_id
_entity_poly.type
_entity_poly.pdbx_seq_one_letter_code
_entity_poly.pdbx_strand_id
1 'polypeptide(L)' 'MSKTPSLELAEEYIRLGGRRRSKIDDNIVSSRLWEKETPEAEAFWHQHIESLDEKHRQQVEVHLPSISDV' A
#
# COMPACT_ATOMS: atom_id res chain seq x y z
N MET A 1 13.53 17.69 2.76
CA MET A 1 12.70 16.76 3.56
C MET A 1 13.02 15.36 3.09
N SER A 2 13.47 14.46 3.97
CA SER A 2 13.72 13.06 3.62
C SER A 2 12.37 12.35 3.49
N LYS A 3 12.01 11.92 2.28
CA LYS A 3 10.86 11.01 2.10
C LYS A 3 11.18 9.69 2.81
N THR A 4 10.20 9.12 3.51
CA THR A 4 10.35 7.77 4.07
C THR A 4 10.32 6.76 2.92
N PRO A 5 11.11 5.67 3.00
CA PRO A 5 11.12 4.65 1.94
C PRO A 5 9.71 4.07 1.71
N SER A 6 8.89 3.99 2.76
CA SER A 6 7.50 3.55 2.67
C SER A 6 6.61 4.47 1.84
N LEU A 7 6.86 5.79 1.88
CA LEU A 7 6.12 6.76 1.08
C LEU A 7 6.48 6.62 -0.40
N GLU A 8 7.76 6.44 -0.71
CA GLU A 8 8.22 6.24 -2.10
C GLU A 8 7.62 4.96 -2.70
N LEU A 9 7.59 3.87 -1.93
CA LEU A 9 6.96 2.62 -2.37
C LEU A 9 5.46 2.78 -2.61
N ALA A 10 4.75 3.50 -1.74
CA ALA A 10 3.32 3.76 -1.91
C ALA A 10 3.04 4.63 -3.14
N GLU A 11 3.81 5.70 -3.33
CA GLU A 11 3.70 6.58 -4.50
C GLU A 11 3.94 5.81 -5.80
N GLU A 12 4.99 4.99 -5.86
CA GLU A 12 5.31 4.19 -7.04
C GLU A 12 4.24 3.13 -7.31
N TYR A 13 3.76 2.45 -6.26
CA TYR A 13 2.66 1.48 -6.37
C TYR A 13 1.38 2.12 -6.94
N ILE A 14 0.98 3.29 -6.45
CA ILE A 14 -0.18 4.03 -6.98
C ILE A 14 0.07 4.44 -8.43
N ARG A 15 1.28 4.89 -8.75
CA ARG A 15 1.68 5.30 -10.11
C ARG A 15 1.64 4.16 -11.11
N LEU A 16 1.98 2.94 -10.69
CA LEU A 16 1.89 1.72 -11.51
C LEU A 16 0.44 1.30 -11.78
N GLY A 17 -0.55 1.90 -11.11
CA GLY A 17 -1.96 1.54 -11.23
C GLY A 17 -2.48 0.70 -10.06
N GLY A 18 -1.78 0.73 -8.92
CA GLY A 18 -2.18 0.06 -7.69
C GLY A 18 -3.53 0.56 -7.19
N ARG A 19 -4.48 -0.37 -7.05
CA ARG A 19 -5.84 -0.11 -6.53
C ARG A 19 -6.08 -0.73 -5.16
N ARG A 20 -5.05 -1.23 -4.47
CA ARG A 20 -5.20 -1.61 -3.06
C ARG A 20 -5.60 -0.39 -2.25
N ARG A 21 -6.57 -0.62 -1.37
CA ARG A 21 -6.92 0.36 -0.35
C ARG A 21 -6.62 -0.23 1.01
N SER A 22 -6.14 0.63 1.87
CA SER A 22 -5.92 0.28 3.27
C SER A 22 -7.22 0.31 4.02
N LYS A 23 -7.49 -0.78 4.72
CA LYS A 23 -8.54 -0.91 5.71
C LYS A 23 -7.88 -0.70 7.06
N ILE A 24 -8.21 0.42 7.69
CA ILE A 24 -7.78 0.73 9.06
C ILE A 24 -9.00 0.46 9.93
N ASP A 25 -9.06 -0.72 10.54
CA ASP A 25 -10.02 -1.01 11.61
C ASP A 25 -9.41 -0.59 12.95
N ASP A 26 -10.25 -0.41 13.97
CA ASP A 26 -9.96 0.13 15.31
C ASP A 26 -8.62 -0.30 15.94
N ASN A 27 -8.07 -1.48 15.58
CA ASN A 27 -6.73 -1.93 16.00
C ASN A 27 -5.93 -2.69 14.92
N ILE A 28 -6.37 -2.72 13.66
CA ILE A 28 -5.74 -3.53 12.60
C ILE A 28 -5.63 -2.73 11.30
N VAL A 29 -4.41 -2.57 10.80
CA VAL A 29 -4.16 -2.08 9.43
C VAL A 29 -4.04 -3.29 8.52
N SER A 30 -4.89 -3.38 7.50
CA SER A 30 -4.82 -4.41 6.47
C SER A 30 -5.15 -3.83 5.11
N SER A 31 -4.28 -4.02 4.14
CA SER A 31 -4.55 -3.73 2.74
C SER A 31 -5.39 -4.83 2.11
N ARG A 32 -6.44 -4.44 1.39
CA ARG A 32 -7.22 -5.35 0.55
C ARG A 32 -7.23 -4.84 -0.88
N LEU A 33 -7.13 -5.75 -1.83
CA LEU A 33 -7.33 -5.45 -3.24
C LEU A 33 -8.83 -5.30 -3.49
N TRP A 34 -9.29 -4.08 -3.76
CA TRP A 34 -10.71 -3.78 -3.99
C TRP A 34 -11.11 -3.86 -5.45
N GLU A 35 -10.17 -3.55 -6.34
CA GLU A 35 -10.38 -3.54 -7.78
C GLU A 35 -9.20 -4.23 -8.46
N LYS A 36 -9.39 -4.75 -9.68
CA LYS A 36 -8.30 -5.32 -10.46
C LYS A 36 -7.22 -4.25 -10.68
N GLU A 37 -6.08 -4.42 -10.01
CA GLU A 37 -4.88 -3.62 -10.25
C GLU A 37 -4.18 -4.10 -11.52
N THR A 38 -3.25 -3.30 -12.04
CA THR A 38 -2.38 -3.71 -13.12
C THR A 38 -1.44 -4.83 -12.65
N PRO A 39 -1.07 -5.77 -13.54
CA PRO A 39 -0.11 -6.83 -13.18
C PRO A 39 1.25 -6.25 -12.74
N GLU A 40 1.61 -5.06 -13.23
CA GLU A 40 2.81 -4.32 -12.81
C GLU A 40 2.73 -3.88 -11.35
N ALA A 41 1.58 -3.35 -10.89
CA ALA A 41 1.38 -2.94 -9.51
C ALA A 41 1.34 -4.15 -8.56
N GLU A 42 0.68 -5.24 -8.97
CA GLU A 42 0.63 -6.48 -8.18
C GLU A 42 2.03 -7.08 -8.00
N ALA A 43 2.81 -7.17 -9.09
CA ALA A 43 4.18 -7.66 -9.04
C ALA A 43 5.06 -6.78 -8.15
N PHE A 44 4.94 -5.46 -8.27
CA PHE A 44 5.66 -4.51 -7.43
C PHE A 44 5.30 -4.70 -5.95
N TRP A 45 4.02 -4.88 -5.63
CA TRP A 45 3.58 -5.14 -4.27
C TRP A 45 4.22 -6.41 -3.70
N HIS A 46 4.11 -7.53 -4.41
CA HIS A 46 4.68 -8.80 -3.95
C HIS A 46 6.20 -8.72 -3.78
N GLN A 47 6.90 -8.03 -4.67
CA GLN A 47 8.36 -7.94 -4.62
C GLN A 47 8.88 -6.96 -3.57
N HIS A 48 8.27 -5.77 -3.47
CA HIS A 48 8.79 -4.67 -2.64
C HIS A 48 8.03 -4.43 -1.35
N ILE A 49 6.74 -4.75 -1.27
CA ILE A 49 5.90 -4.42 -0.10
C ILE A 49 5.61 -5.66 0.75
N GLU A 50 5.28 -6.79 0.14
CA GLU A 50 5.05 -8.06 0.84
C GLU A 50 6.34 -8.62 1.44
N SER A 51 7.48 -8.42 0.78
CA SER A 51 8.82 -8.78 1.28
C SER A 51 9.26 -7.99 2.52
N LEU A 52 8.57 -6.91 2.87
CA LEU A 52 8.91 -6.09 4.05
C LEU A 52 8.33 -6.65 5.33
N ASP A 53 9.01 -6.34 6.44
CA ASP A 53 8.48 -6.54 7.79
C ASP A 53 7.13 -5.85 7.97
N GLU A 54 6.31 -6.43 8.83
CA GLU A 54 4.95 -5.98 9.12
C GLU A 54 4.89 -4.48 9.45
N LYS A 55 5.87 -3.95 10.19
CA LYS A 55 5.96 -2.52 10.53
C LYS A 55 6.18 -1.62 9.31
N HIS A 56 7.07 -2.02 8.40
CA HIS A 56 7.34 -1.26 7.18
C HIS A 56 6.18 -1.37 6.18
N ARG A 57 5.57 -2.55 6.10
CA ARG A 57 4.37 -2.80 5.29
C ARG A 57 3.21 -1.93 5.76
N GLN A 58 2.95 -1.90 7.07
CA GLN A 58 1.95 -0.99 7.66
C GLN A 58 2.27 0.46 7.34
N GLN A 59 3.53 0.88 7.34
CA GLN A 59 3.91 2.24 6.92
C GLN A 59 3.58 2.52 5.45
N VAL A 60 3.76 1.56 4.55
CA VAL A 60 3.32 1.71 3.14
C VAL A 60 1.80 1.78 3.09
N GLU A 61 1.12 0.90 3.81
CA GLU A 61 -0.35 0.81 3.85
C GLU A 61 -0.98 2.11 4.37
N VAL A 62 -0.44 2.77 5.40
CA VAL A 62 -0.99 4.06 5.87
C VAL A 62 -0.83 5.19 4.85
N HIS A 63 0.08 5.07 3.88
CA HIS A 63 0.24 6.03 2.79
C HIS A 63 -0.71 5.76 1.60
N LEU A 64 -1.31 4.58 1.54
CA LEU A 64 -2.30 4.26 0.51
C LEU A 64 -3.63 4.94 0.79
N PRO A 65 -4.43 5.22 -0.25
CA PRO A 65 -5.79 5.71 -0.09
C PRO A 65 -6.59 4.73 0.78
N SER A 66 -7.07 5.22 1.92
CA SER A 66 -7.93 4.47 2.82
C SER A 66 -9.32 4.31 2.21
N ILE A 67 -10.00 3.19 2.47
CA ILE A 67 -11.40 3.02 2.05
C ILE A 67 -12.41 3.73 2.98
N SER A 68 -11.99 4.23 4.15
CA SER A 68 -12.85 5.06 4.98
C SER A 68 -13.05 6.44 4.34
N ASP A 69 -13.93 6.47 3.36
CA ASP A 69 -14.65 7.63 2.87
C ASP A 69 -16.02 7.57 3.56
N VAL A 70 -16.17 8.36 4.65
CA VAL A 70 -17.30 9.22 5.07
C VAL A 70 -17.20 9.60 6.55
#